data_AF-A0A7Y0KRD1-F1
#
_entry.id   AF-A0A7Y0KRD1-F1
#
_cell.length_a   1.000
_cell.length_b   1.000
_cell.length_c   1.000
_cell.angle_alpha   90.00
_cell.angle_beta   90.00
_cell.angle_gamma   90.00
#
_symmetry.space_group_name_H-M   'P 1'
#
loop_
_entity.id
_entity.type
_entity.pdbx_description
1 polymer ?
#
loop_
_entity_poly.entity_id
_entity_poly.type
_entity_poly.pdbx_seq_one_letter_code
_entity_poly.pdbx_strand_id
1 'polypeptide(L)'
;MSMMIPMTKLMSTSVAKNLMRKNVLIFQLKTQNRLTTETFVFEKINKNLRAQLPSVTFDRWQQITKDSCAKACAAYRQGTIYTQMIIGCHDNLNRALMKELKGLGEN
;
A
#
# COMPACT_ATOMS: atom_id res chain seq x y z
N MET A 1 5.36 -9.71 53.10
CA MET A 1 4.08 -9.57 52.37
C MET A 1 4.35 -8.92 51.02
N SER A 2 4.43 -9.70 49.94
CA SER A 2 4.52 -9.14 48.58
C SER A 2 3.15 -8.59 48.17
N MET A 3 3.04 -7.27 48.04
CA MET A 3 1.85 -6.65 47.46
C MET A 3 1.80 -7.01 45.97
N MET A 4 0.94 -7.96 45.59
CA MET A 4 0.57 -8.16 44.19
C MET A 4 -0.28 -6.98 43.74
N ILE A 5 0.31 -6.09 42.92
CA ILE A 5 -0.43 -5.02 42.26
C ILE A 5 -1.28 -5.68 41.15
N PRO A 6 -2.62 -5.49 41.15
CA PRO A 6 -3.47 -6.05 40.10
C PRO A 6 -3.03 -5.51 38.73
N MET A 7 -2.95 -6.37 37.70
CA MET A 7 -2.56 -5.96 36.33
C MET A 7 -3.41 -4.79 35.80
N THR A 8 -4.67 -4.69 36.21
CA THR A 8 -5.57 -3.57 35.88
C THR A 8 -5.05 -2.22 36.39
N LYS A 9 -4.34 -2.19 37.52
CA LYS A 9 -3.73 -0.98 38.09
C LYS A 9 -2.43 -0.60 37.37
N LEU A 10 -1.65 -1.59 36.92
CA LEU A 10 -0.46 -1.42 36.06
C LEU A 10 -0.82 -0.81 34.70
N MET A 11 -1.89 -1.30 34.05
CA MET A 11 -2.40 -0.79 32.77
C MET A 11 -2.96 0.65 32.84
N SER A 12 -3.35 1.12 34.03
CA SER A 12 -3.85 2.48 34.25
C SER A 12 -2.75 3.50 34.57
N THR A 13 -1.49 3.06 34.73
CA THR A 13 -0.37 3.95 35.01
C THR A 13 -0.11 4.88 33.83
N SER A 14 0.27 6.13 34.13
CA SER A 14 0.68 7.14 33.15
C SER A 14 1.74 6.60 32.17
N VAL A 15 2.67 5.77 32.66
CA VAL A 15 3.75 5.15 31.89
C VAL A 15 3.22 4.17 30.84
N ALA A 16 2.32 3.26 31.21
CA ALA A 16 1.73 2.29 30.27
C ALA A 16 0.92 3.00 29.18
N LYS A 17 0.15 4.03 29.54
CA LYS A 17 -0.61 4.85 28.57
C LYS A 17 0.30 5.60 27.61
N ASN A 18 1.40 6.17 28.09
CA ASN A 18 2.38 6.86 27.24
C ASN A 18 3.11 5.90 26.29
N LEU A 19 3.46 4.71 26.74
CA LEU A 19 4.07 3.68 25.89
C LEU A 19 3.12 3.24 24.78
N MET A 20 1.84 2.99 25.10
CA MET A 20 0.82 2.63 24.12
C MET A 20 0.62 3.74 23.08
N ARG A 21 0.54 5.01 23.50
CA ARG A 21 0.47 6.15 22.58
C ARG A 21 1.68 6.23 21.65
N LYS A 22 2.89 6.03 22.17
CA LYS A 22 4.13 6.02 21.37
C LYS A 22 4.12 4.90 20.33
N ASN A 23 3.68 3.70 20.70
CA ASN A 23 3.60 2.56 19.79
C ASN A 23 2.57 2.79 18.68
N VAL A 24 1.41 3.36 19.00
CA VAL A 24 0.41 3.75 18.01
C VAL A 24 0.98 4.79 17.05
N LEU A 25 1.64 5.84 17.54
CA LEU A 25 2.27 6.86 16.69
C LEU A 25 3.35 6.27 15.76
N ILE A 26 4.19 5.36 16.26
CA ILE A 26 5.19 4.68 15.44
C ILE A 26 4.52 3.85 14.34
N PHE A 27 3.45 3.13 14.67
CA PHE A 27 2.70 2.36 13.67
C PHE A 27 2.09 3.27 12.60
N GLN A 28 1.48 4.39 13.00
CA GLN A 28 0.92 5.37 12.07
C GLN A 28 1.99 5.95 11.15
N LEU A 29 3.14 6.38 11.71
CA LEU A 29 4.27 6.91 10.93
C LEU A 29 4.83 5.89 9.94
N LYS A 30 5.01 4.64 10.36
CA LYS A 30 5.46 3.56 9.46
C LYS A 30 4.48 3.31 8.33
N THR A 31 3.19 3.27 8.65
CA THR A 31 2.11 3.09 7.66
C THR A 31 2.10 4.25 6.67
N GLN A 32 2.18 5.47 7.16
CA GLN A 32 2.17 6.68 6.34
C GLN A 32 3.40 6.75 5.42
N ASN A 33 4.61 6.50 5.93
CA ASN A 33 5.83 6.46 5.11
C ASN A 33 5.76 5.38 4.03
N ARG A 34 5.20 4.21 4.35
CA ARG A 34 4.99 3.13 3.38
C ARG A 34 4.03 3.57 2.26
N LEU A 35 2.87 4.13 2.61
CA LEU A 35 1.90 4.66 1.64
C LEU A 35 2.52 5.75 0.75
N THR A 36 3.30 6.67 1.31
CA THR A 36 4.00 7.72 0.55
C THR A 36 5.00 7.12 -0.44
N THR A 37 5.76 6.10 -0.01
CA THR A 37 6.74 5.42 -0.86
C THR A 37 6.06 4.66 -1.99
N GLU A 38 4.99 3.91 -1.68
CA GLU A 38 4.19 3.17 -2.67
C GLU A 38 3.56 4.13 -3.69
N THR A 39 3.06 5.28 -3.26
CA THR A 39 2.49 6.32 -4.14
C THR A 39 3.55 6.92 -5.07
N PHE A 40 4.72 7.30 -4.55
CA PHE A 40 5.80 7.86 -5.36
C PHE A 40 6.31 6.86 -6.42
N VAL A 41 6.47 5.59 -6.04
CA VAL A 41 6.92 4.58 -7.00
C VAL A 41 5.85 4.29 -8.06
N PHE A 42 4.58 4.25 -7.66
CA PHE A 42 3.45 4.09 -8.58
C PHE A 42 3.42 5.22 -9.63
N GLU A 43 3.56 6.48 -9.20
CA GLU A 43 3.63 7.62 -10.12
C GLU A 43 4.81 7.52 -11.09
N LYS A 44 5.99 7.16 -10.59
CA LYS A 44 7.19 6.99 -11.42
C LYS A 44 6.99 5.93 -12.50
N ILE A 45 6.38 4.79 -12.15
CA ILE A 45 6.11 3.72 -13.11
C ILE A 45 5.08 4.16 -14.15
N ASN A 46 3.98 4.81 -13.74
CA ASN A 46 2.98 5.32 -14.67
C ASN A 46 3.57 6.34 -15.64
N LYS A 47 4.41 7.26 -15.16
CA LYS A 47 5.10 8.23 -16.02
C LYS A 47 5.98 7.52 -17.06
N ASN A 48 6.65 6.45 -16.66
CA ASN A 48 7.50 5.68 -17.57
C ASN A 48 6.68 4.92 -18.62
N LEU A 49 5.62 4.22 -18.20
CA LEU A 49 4.70 3.53 -19.11
C LEU A 49 4.07 4.49 -20.12
N ARG A 50 3.66 5.69 -19.66
CA ARG A 50 3.10 6.73 -20.54
C ARG A 50 4.10 7.23 -21.59
N ALA A 51 5.39 7.24 -21.27
CA ALA A 51 6.44 7.65 -22.21
C ALA A 51 6.77 6.56 -23.24
N GLN A 52 6.59 5.28 -22.90
CA GLN A 52 6.93 4.16 -23.78
C GLN A 52 5.76 3.67 -24.64
N LEU A 53 4.52 3.88 -24.20
CA LEU A 53 3.34 3.37 -24.88
C LEU A 53 2.66 4.47 -25.71
N PRO A 54 2.07 4.13 -26.87
CA PRO A 54 1.11 5.01 -27.54
C PRO A 54 -0.02 5.40 -26.58
N SER A 55 -0.48 6.65 -26.64
CA SER A 55 -1.49 7.18 -25.69
C SER A 55 -2.73 6.28 -25.58
N VAL A 56 -3.26 5.83 -26.71
CA VAL A 56 -4.45 4.96 -26.76
C VAL A 56 -4.20 3.62 -26.05
N THR A 57 -3.00 3.06 -26.20
CA THR A 57 -2.59 1.81 -25.54
C THR A 57 -2.45 2.01 -24.04
N PHE A 58 -1.83 3.12 -23.61
CA PHE A 58 -1.71 3.47 -22.19
C PHE A 58 -3.08 3.68 -21.54
N ASP A 59 -3.98 4.41 -22.18
CA ASP A 59 -5.32 4.67 -21.65
C ASP A 59 -6.13 3.38 -21.53
N ARG A 60 -6.04 2.50 -22.54
CA ARG A 60 -6.67 1.18 -22.52
C ARG A 60 -6.09 0.30 -21.41
N TRP A 61 -4.77 0.33 -21.23
CA TRP A 61 -4.10 -0.38 -20.15
C TRP A 61 -4.58 0.07 -18.76
N GLN A 62 -4.71 1.39 -18.54
CA GLN A 62 -5.23 1.93 -17.28
C GLN A 62 -6.65 1.44 -16.98
N GLN A 63 -7.54 1.44 -17.99
CA GLN A 63 -8.91 0.95 -17.82
C GLN A 63 -8.95 -0.54 -17.48
N ILE A 64 -8.22 -1.37 -18.24
CA ILE A 64 -8.17 -2.82 -18.01
C ILE A 64 -7.62 -3.13 -16.61
N THR A 65 -6.54 -2.44 -16.22
CA THR A 65 -5.91 -2.62 -14.90
C THR A 65 -6.89 -2.25 -13.79
N LYS A 66 -7.59 -1.11 -13.93
CA LYS A 66 -8.59 -0.65 -12.98
C LYS A 66 -9.71 -1.67 -12.79
N ASP A 67 -10.28 -2.17 -13.88
CA ASP A 67 -11.39 -3.13 -13.84
C ASP A 67 -10.95 -4.48 -13.27
N SER A 68 -9.76 -4.94 -13.67
CA SER A 68 -9.18 -6.21 -13.22
C SER A 68 -8.89 -6.18 -11.73
N CYS A 69 -8.25 -5.11 -11.23
CA CYS A 69 -7.97 -4.94 -9.81
C CYS A 69 -9.24 -4.76 -8.98
N ALA A 70 -10.23 -4.00 -9.47
CA ALA A 70 -11.52 -3.86 -8.80
C ALA A 70 -12.24 -5.21 -8.62
N LYS A 71 -12.18 -6.08 -9.65
CA LYS A 71 -12.73 -7.44 -9.58
C LYS A 71 -11.91 -8.33 -8.64
N ALA A 72 -10.58 -8.35 -8.78
CA ALA A 72 -9.71 -9.19 -7.97
C ALA A 72 -9.78 -8.85 -6.47
N CYS A 73 -9.96 -7.57 -6.13
CA CYS A 73 -10.03 -7.11 -4.75
C CYS A 73 -11.47 -6.99 -4.23
N ALA A 74 -12.48 -7.47 -4.96
CA ALA A 74 -13.89 -7.30 -4.59
C ALA A 74 -14.22 -7.86 -3.20
N ALA A 75 -13.59 -8.97 -2.81
CA ALA A 75 -13.75 -9.60 -1.49
C ALA A 75 -13.37 -8.66 -0.32
N TYR A 76 -12.51 -7.68 -0.56
CA TYR A 76 -12.03 -6.76 0.46
C TYR A 76 -12.82 -5.46 0.56
N ARG A 77 -13.85 -5.24 -0.30
CA ARG A 77 -14.53 -3.95 -0.47
C ARG A 77 -15.09 -3.35 0.83
N GLN A 78 -15.50 -4.18 1.79
CA GLN A 78 -16.06 -3.73 3.08
C GLN A 78 -14.99 -3.49 4.16
N GLY A 79 -13.73 -3.82 3.89
CA GLY A 79 -12.62 -3.71 4.83
C GLY A 79 -11.75 -2.49 4.60
N THR A 80 -11.04 -2.08 5.66
CA THR A 80 -10.08 -0.96 5.63
C THR A 80 -8.85 -1.24 4.76
N ILE A 81 -8.64 -2.50 4.36
CA ILE A 81 -7.52 -2.92 3.49
C ILE A 81 -7.83 -2.79 2.00
N TYR A 82 -9.08 -2.53 1.59
CA TYR A 82 -9.48 -2.48 0.18
C TYR A 82 -8.59 -1.55 -0.66
N THR A 83 -8.38 -0.32 -0.17
CA THR A 83 -7.57 0.68 -0.88
C THR A 83 -6.12 0.23 -1.05
N GLN A 84 -5.54 -0.39 -0.02
CA GLN A 84 -4.17 -0.91 -0.06
C GLN A 84 -4.05 -2.08 -1.06
N MET A 85 -5.06 -2.94 -1.12
CA MET A 85 -5.11 -4.05 -2.07
C MET A 85 -5.21 -3.56 -3.52
N ILE A 86 -6.05 -2.55 -3.78
CA ILE A 86 -6.18 -1.94 -5.11
C ILE A 86 -4.86 -1.30 -5.54
N ILE A 87 -4.25 -0.46 -4.68
CA ILE A 87 -2.97 0.20 -4.99
C ILE A 87 -1.89 -0.84 -5.28
N GLY A 88 -1.76 -1.87 -4.44
CA GLY A 88 -0.79 -2.94 -4.64
C GLY A 88 -1.02 -3.73 -5.94
N CYS A 89 -2.27 -4.02 -6.29
CA CYS A 89 -2.62 -4.68 -7.55
C CYS A 89 -2.19 -3.86 -8.77
N HIS A 90 -2.51 -2.56 -8.77
CA HIS A 90 -2.12 -1.65 -9.84
C HIS A 90 -0.59 -1.54 -9.99
N ASP A 91 0.14 -1.38 -8.87
CA ASP A 91 1.60 -1.30 -8.89
C ASP A 91 2.24 -2.58 -9.46
N ASN A 92 1.76 -3.75 -9.03
CA ASN A 92 2.28 -5.03 -9.50
C ASN A 92 2.09 -5.24 -11.00
N LEU A 93 0.89 -4.93 -11.53
CA LEU A 93 0.60 -5.06 -12.96
C LEU A 93 1.45 -4.08 -13.79
N ASN A 94 1.57 -2.84 -13.34
CA ASN A 94 2.41 -1.84 -14.00
C ASN A 94 3.89 -2.23 -14.02
N ARG A 95 4.41 -2.81 -12.92
CA ARG A 95 5.78 -3.35 -12.89
C ARG A 95 5.95 -4.54 -13.82
N ALA A 96 4.96 -5.42 -13.92
CA ALA A 96 4.99 -6.56 -14.83
C ALA A 96 5.09 -6.06 -16.28
N LEU A 97 4.22 -5.15 -16.69
CA LEU A 97 4.26 -4.57 -18.04
C LEU A 97 5.60 -3.88 -18.34
N MET A 98 6.16 -3.14 -17.38
CA MET A 98 7.48 -2.53 -17.54
C MET A 98 8.60 -3.57 -17.79
N LYS A 99 8.52 -4.76 -17.19
CA LYS A 99 9.51 -5.82 -17.42
C LYS A 99 9.36 -6.41 -18.82
N GLU A 100 8.13 -6.67 -19.25
CA GLU A 100 7.85 -7.16 -20.61
C GLU A 100 8.32 -6.15 -21.67
N LEU A 101 8.06 -4.86 -21.47
CA LEU A 101 8.50 -3.81 -22.40
C LEU A 101 10.03 -3.70 -22.48
N LYS A 102 10.76 -3.94 -21.39
CA LYS A 102 12.23 -4.00 -21.42
C LYS A 102 12.74 -5.20 -22.23
N GLY A 103 12.12 -6.37 -22.06
CA GLY A 103 12.48 -7.57 -22.84
C GLY A 103 12.19 -7.45 -24.33
N LEU A 104 11.27 -6.57 -24.73
CA LEU A 104 10.95 -6.28 -26.14
C LEU A 104 11.94 -5.31 -26.81
N GLY A 105 12.83 -4.65 -26.06
CA GLY A 105 13.82 -3.70 -26.58
C GLY A 105 15.26 -4.22 -26.66
N GLU A 106 15.52 -5.47 -26.24
CA GLU A 106 16.85 -6.11 -26.25
C GLU A 106 17.08 -7.01 -27.48
N ASN A 107 16.28 -6.86 -28.55
CA ASN A 107 16.48 -7.55 -29.84
C ASN A 107 16.81 -6.57 -30.97
#